data_AF-S4YEM7-F1
#
_entry.id   AF-S4YEM7-F1
#
_cell.length_a   1.000
_cell.length_b   1.000
_cell.length_c   1.000
_cell.angle_alpha   90.00
_cell.angle_beta   90.00
_cell.angle_gamma   90.00
#
_symmetry.space_group_name_H-M   'P 1'
#
loop_
_entity.id
_entity.type
_entity.pdbx_description
1 polymer ?
#
loop_
_entity_poly.entity_id
_entity_poly.type
_entity_poly.pdbx_seq_one_letter_code
_entity_poly.pdbx_strand_id
1 'polypeptide(L)'
;MEISINKSNYLKGIAIILMLIHHLFAYPSRISPDIPVYYIVSGINIEMYLGLFGKICVSMFLFLSGYGFSLKKEISFKYIWGKLKNLYISYWIVLFIFVPIGIIFFPGERYSLSPSLFIENLIGLKSTYNSEWWFFKLYVLYVLSLPLLSKLNTTTLLGLLFAAALCGRGLQYFPWAPQMLIEYCTWLLPFGFGMVFGRTQRAPADSWLAKLIDTLGRTHPLILLVVTVAVFIVAHNPGLLVVTPLFIIAMMKTADGLGSRVNKVVVELGKHSMYMWLTHSFYCYYFTQKLIFAPRYTPLVLLLLILVSYLTSLVLSRIELAIKSGGMRGKVRASE
;
A
#
# COMPACT_ATOMS: atom_id res chain seq x y z
N MET A 1 -4.78 -7.76 20.75
CA MET A 1 -3.79 -8.16 19.73
C MET A 1 -2.87 -7.00 19.41
N GLU A 2 -1.59 -7.11 19.76
CA GLU A 2 -0.57 -6.11 19.46
C GLU A 2 0.15 -6.40 18.13
N ILE A 3 0.33 -5.37 17.30
CA ILE A 3 1.14 -5.44 16.07
C ILE A 3 2.48 -4.75 16.35
N SER A 4 3.49 -5.56 16.69
CA SER A 4 4.86 -5.06 16.85
C SER A 4 5.43 -4.51 15.53
N ILE A 5 6.53 -3.76 15.60
CA ILE A 5 7.21 -3.25 14.39
C ILE A 5 7.62 -4.38 13.46
N ASN A 6 8.10 -5.51 14.00
CA ASN A 6 8.47 -6.68 13.21
C ASN A 6 7.24 -7.27 12.51
N LYS A 7 6.14 -7.51 13.23
CA LYS A 7 4.88 -8.01 12.64
C LYS A 7 4.30 -7.02 11.60
N SER A 8 4.43 -5.72 11.84
CA SER A 8 4.05 -4.69 10.86
C SER A 8 4.88 -4.80 9.57
N ASN A 9 6.19 -4.97 9.67
CA ASN A 9 7.06 -5.17 8.50
C ASN A 9 6.75 -6.51 7.80
N TYR A 10 6.53 -7.58 8.53
CA TYR A 10 6.09 -8.85 7.94
C TYR A 10 4.80 -8.69 7.12
N LEU A 11 3.79 -8.00 7.67
CA LEU A 11 2.54 -7.73 6.96
C LEU A 11 2.73 -6.82 5.74
N LYS A 12 3.62 -5.81 5.82
CA LYS A 12 4.00 -4.99 4.65
C LYS A 12 4.72 -5.81 3.59
N GLY A 13 5.52 -6.81 3.99
CA GLY A 13 6.17 -7.77 3.11
C GLY A 13 5.16 -8.58 2.30
N ILE A 14 4.13 -9.10 2.97
CA ILE A 14 3.02 -9.78 2.29
C ILE A 14 2.28 -8.79 1.37
N ALA A 15 1.96 -7.60 1.87
CA ALA A 15 1.25 -6.59 1.09
C ALA A 15 2.03 -6.17 -0.16
N ILE A 16 3.36 -6.01 -0.10
CA ILE A 16 4.16 -5.64 -1.28
C ILE A 16 4.21 -6.78 -2.30
N ILE A 17 4.30 -8.05 -1.86
CA ILE A 17 4.22 -9.21 -2.77
C ILE A 17 2.86 -9.25 -3.47
N LEU A 18 1.77 -9.09 -2.72
CA LEU A 18 0.40 -9.05 -3.26
C LEU A 18 0.19 -7.88 -4.22
N MET A 19 0.79 -6.72 -3.93
CA MET A 19 0.80 -5.56 -4.83
C MET A 19 1.48 -5.89 -6.16
N LEU A 20 2.66 -6.51 -6.13
CA LEU A 20 3.37 -6.91 -7.35
C LEU A 20 2.60 -7.96 -8.16
N ILE A 21 1.98 -8.94 -7.50
CA ILE A 21 1.09 -9.93 -8.14
C ILE A 21 -0.11 -9.25 -8.79
N HIS A 22 -0.75 -8.30 -8.10
CA HIS A 22 -1.85 -7.50 -8.63
C HIS A 22 -1.44 -6.81 -9.94
N HIS A 23 -0.30 -6.13 -9.93
CA HIS A 23 0.14 -5.39 -11.10
C HIS A 23 0.61 -6.31 -12.24
N LEU A 24 1.26 -7.43 -11.96
CA LEU A 24 1.67 -8.34 -13.03
C LEU A 24 0.50 -9.05 -13.71
N PHE A 25 -0.50 -9.50 -12.94
CA PHE A 25 -1.41 -10.54 -13.42
C PHE A 25 -2.91 -10.21 -13.33
N ALA A 26 -3.33 -9.18 -12.58
CA ALA A 26 -4.76 -8.87 -12.45
C ALA A 26 -5.43 -8.43 -13.76
N TYR A 27 -4.64 -7.86 -14.67
CA TYR A 27 -5.12 -7.33 -15.96
C TYR A 27 -4.22 -7.85 -17.08
N PRO A 28 -4.49 -9.05 -17.63
CA PRO A 28 -3.69 -9.64 -18.70
C PRO A 28 -3.53 -8.73 -19.93
N SER A 29 -4.51 -7.85 -20.20
CA SER A 29 -4.46 -6.85 -21.27
C SER A 29 -3.34 -5.81 -21.13
N ARG A 30 -2.70 -5.70 -19.96
CA ARG A 30 -1.52 -4.84 -19.76
C ARG A 30 -0.23 -5.47 -20.21
N ILE A 31 -0.22 -6.78 -20.47
CA ILE A 31 0.94 -7.50 -20.99
C ILE A 31 0.93 -7.33 -22.50
N SER A 32 2.06 -6.89 -23.06
CA SER A 32 2.17 -6.70 -24.50
C SER A 32 1.88 -8.02 -25.25
N PRO A 33 1.04 -8.03 -26.31
CA PRO A 33 0.64 -9.25 -27.00
C PRO A 33 1.78 -10.07 -27.62
N ASP A 34 2.94 -9.45 -27.86
CA ASP A 34 4.15 -10.10 -28.39
C ASP A 34 4.95 -10.88 -27.33
N ILE A 35 4.54 -10.83 -26.06
CA ILE A 35 5.24 -11.47 -24.95
C ILE A 35 4.53 -12.80 -24.62
N PRO A 36 5.11 -13.97 -24.95
CA PRO A 36 4.56 -15.25 -24.54
C PRO A 36 4.70 -15.42 -23.02
N VAL A 37 3.61 -15.84 -22.36
CA VAL A 37 3.57 -16.09 -20.92
C VAL A 37 3.07 -17.51 -20.65
N TYR A 38 3.82 -18.26 -19.87
CA TYR A 38 3.48 -19.60 -19.40
C TYR A 38 2.95 -19.52 -17.97
N TYR A 39 1.69 -19.90 -17.80
CA TYR A 39 0.99 -19.93 -16.52
C TYR A 39 1.30 -21.22 -15.75
N ILE A 40 1.12 -21.19 -14.43
CA ILE A 40 1.34 -22.32 -13.52
C ILE A 40 0.49 -23.52 -13.92
N VAL A 41 -0.77 -23.26 -14.29
CA VAL A 41 -1.71 -24.29 -14.75
C VAL A 41 -2.28 -23.86 -16.09
N SER A 42 -1.96 -24.61 -17.14
CA SER A 42 -2.47 -24.34 -18.49
C SER A 42 -4.01 -24.38 -18.50
N GLY A 43 -4.63 -23.37 -19.09
CA GLY A 43 -6.09 -23.26 -19.22
C GLY A 43 -6.82 -22.72 -17.98
N ILE A 44 -6.13 -22.47 -16.86
CA ILE A 44 -6.73 -21.86 -15.66
C ILE A 44 -6.04 -20.52 -15.37
N ASN A 45 -6.82 -19.44 -15.27
CA ASN A 45 -6.32 -18.10 -14.99
C ASN A 45 -6.04 -17.86 -13.49
N ILE A 46 -5.33 -18.76 -12.82
CA ILE A 46 -5.08 -18.68 -11.36
C ILE A 46 -4.34 -17.39 -10.99
N GLU A 47 -3.39 -16.96 -11.80
CA GLU A 47 -2.62 -15.74 -11.60
C GLU A 47 -3.49 -14.49 -11.71
N MET A 48 -4.49 -14.49 -12.60
CA MET A 48 -5.45 -13.41 -12.69
C MET A 48 -6.28 -13.30 -11.41
N TYR A 49 -6.79 -14.42 -10.89
CA TYR A 49 -7.55 -14.43 -9.64
C TYR A 49 -6.69 -14.01 -8.44
N LEU A 50 -5.43 -14.49 -8.36
CA LEU A 50 -4.47 -14.04 -7.36
C LEU A 50 -4.14 -12.55 -7.51
N GLY A 51 -4.05 -12.05 -8.74
CA GLY A 51 -3.87 -10.64 -9.04
C GLY A 51 -5.04 -9.80 -8.57
N LEU A 52 -6.28 -10.21 -8.87
CA LEU A 52 -7.49 -9.53 -8.42
C LEU A 52 -7.59 -9.51 -6.89
N PHE A 53 -7.30 -10.64 -6.24
CA PHE A 53 -7.22 -10.73 -4.78
C PHE A 53 -6.12 -9.82 -4.21
N GLY A 54 -4.98 -9.73 -4.90
CA GLY A 54 -3.81 -8.93 -4.52
C GLY A 54 -4.10 -7.46 -4.26
N LYS A 55 -5.22 -6.92 -4.79
CA LYS A 55 -5.71 -5.56 -4.50
C LYS A 55 -5.94 -5.30 -3.01
N ILE A 56 -6.10 -6.34 -2.19
CA ILE A 56 -6.16 -6.23 -0.72
C ILE A 56 -4.91 -5.56 -0.12
N CYS A 57 -3.78 -5.55 -0.81
CA CYS A 57 -2.55 -4.89 -0.38
C CYS A 57 -2.77 -3.42 0.01
N VAL A 58 -3.62 -2.69 -0.73
CA VAL A 58 -3.93 -1.29 -0.46
C VAL A 58 -4.60 -1.16 0.91
N SER A 59 -5.62 -1.98 1.16
CA SER A 59 -6.30 -2.03 2.46
C SER A 59 -5.35 -2.42 3.59
N MET A 60 -4.41 -3.33 3.35
CA MET A 60 -3.40 -3.70 4.36
C MET A 60 -2.48 -2.53 4.72
N PHE A 61 -1.94 -1.80 3.73
CA PHE A 61 -1.10 -0.63 3.98
C PHE A 61 -1.89 0.47 4.73
N LEU A 62 -3.14 0.70 4.37
CA LEU A 62 -4.02 1.66 5.05
C LEU A 62 -4.32 1.25 6.49
N PHE A 63 -4.68 -0.01 6.72
CA PHE A 63 -4.92 -0.55 8.04
C PHE A 63 -3.70 -0.40 8.94
N LEU A 64 -2.51 -0.80 8.47
CA LEU A 64 -1.28 -0.67 9.24
C LEU A 64 -0.94 0.79 9.57
N SER A 65 -1.25 1.70 8.65
CA SER A 65 -1.06 3.14 8.84
C SER A 65 -2.00 3.67 9.92
N GLY A 66 -3.31 3.42 9.80
CA GLY A 66 -4.30 3.81 10.80
C GLY A 66 -4.01 3.22 12.18
N TYR A 67 -3.59 1.95 12.22
CA TYR A 67 -3.15 1.29 13.45
C TYR A 67 -2.00 2.05 14.11
N GLY A 68 -0.90 2.27 13.37
CA GLY A 68 0.26 2.99 13.88
C GLY A 68 -0.05 4.43 14.33
N PHE A 69 -0.96 5.11 13.64
CA PHE A 69 -1.39 6.47 14.01
C PHE A 69 -2.21 6.49 15.30
N SER A 70 -3.13 5.54 15.49
CA SER A 70 -3.97 5.48 16.70
C SER A 70 -3.19 5.18 17.98
N LEU A 71 -1.99 4.59 17.86
CA LEU A 71 -1.08 4.39 18.98
C LEU A 71 -0.40 5.68 19.45
N LYS A 72 -0.50 6.79 18.72
CA LYS A 72 -0.02 8.08 19.22
C LYS A 72 -1.05 8.69 20.18
N LYS A 73 -0.57 9.22 21.31
CA LYS A 73 -1.43 9.86 22.32
C LYS A 73 -1.99 11.19 21.80
N GLU A 74 -1.15 11.97 21.15
CA GLU A 74 -1.50 13.27 20.59
C GLU A 74 -1.03 13.39 19.14
N ILE A 75 -1.89 13.97 18.31
CA ILE A 75 -1.59 14.29 16.90
C ILE A 75 -1.27 15.77 16.83
N SER A 76 0.01 16.11 16.95
CA SER A 76 0.48 17.50 16.82
C SER A 76 0.78 17.86 15.36
N PHE A 77 0.77 19.16 15.05
CA PHE A 77 1.17 19.65 13.73
C PHE A 77 2.59 19.20 13.35
N LYS A 78 3.53 19.23 14.30
CA LYS A 78 4.92 18.74 14.11
C LYS A 78 4.95 17.27 13.70
N TYR A 79 4.08 16.44 14.27
CA TYR A 79 3.99 15.02 13.91
C TYR A 79 3.48 14.84 12.47
N ILE A 80 2.40 15.53 12.10
CA ILE A 80 1.84 15.52 10.74
C ILE A 80 2.88 15.98 9.73
N TRP A 81 3.48 17.14 9.98
CA TRP A 81 4.53 17.69 9.11
C TRP A 81 5.70 16.72 8.94
N GLY A 82 6.17 16.09 10.03
CA GLY A 82 7.22 15.09 9.97
C GLY A 82 6.85 13.86 9.11
N LYS A 83 5.57 13.44 9.15
CA LYS A 83 5.08 12.33 8.31
C LYS A 83 5.00 12.71 6.84
N LEU A 84 4.43 13.86 6.53
CA LEU A 84 4.34 14.37 5.17
C LEU A 84 5.73 14.63 4.58
N LYS A 85 6.61 15.32 5.31
CA LYS A 85 7.99 15.57 4.87
C LYS A 85 8.72 14.29 4.48
N ASN A 86 8.66 13.25 5.32
CA ASN A 86 9.33 11.98 5.00
C ASN A 86 8.74 11.31 3.75
N LEU A 87 7.40 11.32 3.62
CA LEU A 87 6.72 10.77 2.45
C LEU A 87 7.11 11.51 1.16
N TYR A 88 7.10 12.85 1.19
CA TYR A 88 7.47 13.69 0.04
C TYR A 88 8.94 13.52 -0.34
N ILE A 89 9.86 13.38 0.62
CA ILE A 89 11.27 13.10 0.31
C ILE A 89 11.40 11.80 -0.49
N SER A 90 10.79 10.71 -0.01
CA SER A 90 10.87 9.43 -0.73
C SER A 90 10.24 9.52 -2.13
N TYR A 91 9.11 10.21 -2.24
CA TYR A 91 8.45 10.45 -3.52
C TYR A 91 9.31 11.26 -4.50
N TRP A 92 9.87 12.37 -4.04
CA TRP A 92 10.70 13.25 -4.87
C TRP A 92 11.99 12.58 -5.33
N ILE A 93 12.62 11.75 -4.49
CA ILE A 93 13.79 10.96 -4.92
C ILE A 93 13.43 10.12 -6.15
N VAL A 94 12.29 9.42 -6.13
CA VAL A 94 11.87 8.62 -7.29
C VAL A 94 11.49 9.52 -8.46
N LEU A 95 10.75 10.60 -8.23
CA LEU A 95 10.35 11.54 -9.27
C LEU A 95 11.55 12.13 -10.01
N PHE A 96 12.55 12.65 -9.29
CA PHE A 96 13.73 13.28 -9.89
C PHE A 96 14.72 12.30 -10.52
N ILE A 97 14.54 10.99 -10.33
CA ILE A 97 15.35 9.96 -11.01
C ILE A 97 14.59 9.38 -12.21
N PHE A 98 13.37 8.90 -12.00
CA PHE A 98 12.64 8.13 -13.02
C PHE A 98 11.89 9.00 -14.02
N VAL A 99 11.44 10.21 -13.66
CA VAL A 99 10.75 11.08 -14.61
C VAL A 99 11.72 11.60 -15.68
N PRO A 100 12.94 12.08 -15.36
CA PRO A 100 13.92 12.44 -16.39
C PRO A 100 14.27 11.28 -17.34
N ILE A 101 14.41 10.06 -16.81
CA ILE A 101 14.60 8.85 -17.65
C ILE A 101 13.40 8.68 -18.61
N GLY A 102 12.18 8.83 -18.10
CA GLY A 102 10.97 8.79 -18.92
C GLY A 102 10.95 9.85 -20.02
N ILE A 103 11.34 11.09 -19.71
CA ILE A 103 11.39 12.20 -20.68
C ILE A 103 12.43 11.93 -21.78
N ILE A 104 13.60 11.39 -21.42
CA ILE A 104 14.71 11.18 -22.37
C ILE A 104 14.46 9.96 -23.27
N PHE A 105 14.04 8.83 -22.68
CA PHE A 105 13.97 7.54 -23.38
C PHE A 105 12.57 7.15 -23.83
N PHE A 106 11.53 7.73 -23.24
CA PHE A 106 10.13 7.39 -23.51
C PHE A 106 9.25 8.64 -23.68
N PRO A 107 9.65 9.63 -24.52
CA PRO A 107 8.91 10.87 -24.67
C PRO A 107 7.49 10.62 -25.19
N GLY A 108 6.54 11.43 -24.72
CA GLY A 108 5.13 11.34 -25.10
C GLY A 108 4.25 12.14 -24.14
N GLU A 109 2.93 12.00 -24.25
CA GLU A 109 1.98 12.73 -23.40
C GLU A 109 2.24 12.53 -21.90
N ARG A 110 2.57 11.29 -21.52
CA ARG A 110 2.93 10.91 -20.15
C ARG A 110 4.17 11.64 -19.65
N TYR A 111 5.23 11.69 -20.46
CA TYR A 111 6.54 12.27 -20.12
C TYR A 111 6.79 13.54 -20.93
N SER A 112 5.85 14.47 -20.88
CA SER A 112 5.98 15.77 -21.55
C SER A 112 6.72 16.79 -20.68
N LEU A 113 7.31 17.79 -21.34
CA LEU A 113 8.01 18.93 -20.71
C LEU A 113 7.06 20.05 -20.24
N SER A 114 5.77 19.76 -20.11
CA SER A 114 4.78 20.74 -19.66
C SER A 114 5.04 21.17 -18.21
N PRO A 115 5.26 22.48 -17.92
CA PRO A 115 5.51 22.95 -16.56
C PRO A 115 4.33 22.71 -15.62
N SER A 116 3.10 22.88 -16.10
CA SER A 116 1.89 22.64 -15.29
C SER A 116 1.78 21.17 -14.90
N LEU A 117 2.00 20.26 -15.86
CA LEU A 117 1.99 18.82 -15.61
C LEU A 117 3.07 18.44 -14.59
N PHE A 118 4.28 19.00 -14.74
CA PHE A 118 5.37 18.75 -13.82
C PHE A 118 5.01 19.21 -12.40
N ILE A 119 4.50 20.42 -12.22
CA ILE A 119 4.11 20.95 -10.91
C ILE A 119 3.01 20.10 -10.28
N GLU A 120 1.96 19.76 -11.04
CA GLU A 120 0.84 18.92 -10.55
C GLU A 120 1.30 17.54 -10.08
N ASN A 121 2.29 16.94 -10.75
CA ASN A 121 2.89 15.68 -10.32
C ASN A 121 3.89 15.90 -9.18
N LEU A 122 4.65 16.99 -9.16
CA LEU A 122 5.63 17.31 -8.11
C LEU A 122 4.98 17.39 -6.72
N ILE A 123 3.79 17.99 -6.65
CA ILE A 123 3.01 18.07 -5.40
C ILE A 123 2.13 16.83 -5.16
N GLY A 124 2.02 15.93 -6.16
CA GLY A 124 1.25 14.69 -6.09
C GLY A 124 -0.27 14.87 -6.28
N LEU A 125 -0.72 15.96 -6.92
CA LEU A 125 -2.13 16.14 -7.30
C LEU A 125 -2.52 15.24 -8.46
N LYS A 126 -1.64 15.13 -9.47
CA LYS A 126 -1.75 14.18 -10.57
C LYS A 126 -0.72 13.06 -10.41
N SER A 127 -1.04 11.93 -11.04
CA SER A 127 -0.19 10.73 -11.09
C SER A 127 0.07 10.36 -12.55
N THR A 128 0.25 11.38 -13.42
CA THR A 128 0.42 11.16 -14.85
C THR A 128 1.72 10.42 -15.15
N TYR A 129 2.84 10.83 -14.53
CA TYR A 129 4.12 10.16 -14.76
C TYR A 129 4.12 8.69 -14.36
N ASN A 130 3.32 8.34 -13.35
CA ASN A 130 3.10 6.97 -12.91
C ASN A 130 1.70 6.86 -12.26
N SER A 131 0.78 6.15 -12.92
CA SER A 131 -0.63 6.12 -12.49
C SER A 131 -0.79 5.48 -11.13
N GLU A 132 0.11 4.56 -10.77
CA GLU A 132 0.08 3.84 -9.49
C GLU A 132 0.44 4.73 -8.29
N TRP A 133 0.91 5.96 -8.53
CA TRP A 133 1.10 6.97 -7.49
C TRP A 133 -0.22 7.60 -6.99
N TRP A 134 -1.39 7.20 -7.51
CA TRP A 134 -2.68 7.67 -7.00
C TRP A 134 -2.82 7.48 -5.47
N PHE A 135 -2.22 6.40 -4.94
CA PHE A 135 -2.19 6.10 -3.51
C PHE A 135 -1.38 7.11 -2.67
N PHE A 136 -0.40 7.80 -3.26
CA PHE A 136 0.36 8.87 -2.59
C PHE A 136 -0.57 9.97 -2.10
N LYS A 137 -1.39 10.51 -3.01
CA LYS A 137 -2.36 11.56 -2.75
C LYS A 137 -3.35 11.14 -1.67
N LEU A 138 -3.86 9.91 -1.77
CA LEU A 138 -4.77 9.34 -0.79
C LEU A 138 -4.16 9.30 0.62
N TYR A 139 -2.91 8.84 0.73
CA TYR A 139 -2.21 8.79 2.02
C TYR A 139 -1.98 10.18 2.61
N VAL A 140 -1.61 11.17 1.78
CA VAL A 140 -1.49 12.58 2.22
C VAL A 140 -2.80 13.07 2.83
N LEU A 141 -3.93 12.83 2.16
CA LEU A 141 -5.24 13.21 2.66
C LEU A 141 -5.54 12.55 4.01
N TYR A 142 -5.26 11.26 4.19
CA TYR A 142 -5.49 10.62 5.49
C TYR A 142 -4.61 11.16 6.61
N VAL A 143 -3.35 11.46 6.33
CA VAL A 143 -2.46 12.10 7.31
C VAL A 143 -2.99 13.48 7.73
N LEU A 144 -3.52 14.25 6.78
CA LEU A 144 -4.15 15.54 7.05
C LEU A 144 -5.48 15.42 7.80
N SER A 145 -6.23 14.33 7.60
CA SER A 145 -7.47 14.05 8.32
C SER A 145 -7.27 13.57 9.75
N LEU A 146 -6.05 13.20 10.15
CA LEU A 146 -5.76 12.65 11.48
C LEU A 146 -6.25 13.53 12.65
N PRO A 147 -6.08 14.87 12.67
CA PRO A 147 -6.56 15.72 13.77
C PRO A 147 -8.06 15.64 14.01
N LEU A 148 -8.85 15.32 12.97
CA LEU A 148 -10.29 15.16 13.08
C LEU A 148 -10.63 13.72 13.49
N LEU A 149 -10.10 12.74 12.76
CA LEU A 149 -10.38 11.32 12.99
C LEU A 149 -9.93 10.86 14.39
N SER A 150 -8.82 11.41 14.91
CA SER A 150 -8.30 11.04 16.23
C SER A 150 -9.19 11.49 17.38
N LYS A 151 -9.98 12.56 17.20
CA LYS A 151 -10.90 13.12 18.21
C LYS A 151 -12.21 12.36 18.34
N LEU A 152 -12.61 11.62 17.30
CA LEU A 152 -13.84 10.83 17.33
C LEU A 152 -13.70 9.64 18.29
N ASN A 153 -14.72 9.36 19.09
CA ASN A 153 -14.80 8.10 19.84
C ASN A 153 -14.92 6.90 18.89
N THR A 154 -14.71 5.68 19.38
CA THR A 154 -14.68 4.47 18.55
C THR A 154 -16.00 4.20 17.84
N THR A 155 -17.14 4.41 18.50
CA THR A 155 -18.47 4.17 17.91
C THR A 155 -18.78 5.16 16.79
N THR A 156 -18.56 6.45 17.03
CA THR A 156 -18.72 7.51 16.02
C THR A 156 -17.77 7.30 14.85
N LEU A 157 -16.51 6.90 15.11
CA LEU A 157 -15.57 6.56 14.06
C LEU A 157 -16.12 5.41 13.21
N LEU A 158 -16.52 4.28 13.80
CA LEU A 158 -17.10 3.15 13.07
C LEU A 158 -18.30 3.56 12.21
N GLY A 159 -19.23 4.33 12.76
CA GLY A 159 -20.38 4.87 12.01
C GLY A 159 -19.93 5.70 10.80
N LEU A 160 -18.97 6.59 10.98
CA LEU A 160 -18.37 7.38 9.89
C LEU A 160 -17.71 6.50 8.83
N LEU A 161 -17.00 5.43 9.21
CA LEU A 161 -16.32 4.55 8.26
C LEU A 161 -17.31 3.84 7.34
N PHE A 162 -18.40 3.30 7.89
CA PHE A 162 -19.43 2.64 7.09
C PHE A 162 -20.21 3.65 6.24
N ALA A 163 -20.57 4.80 6.80
CA ALA A 163 -21.22 5.88 6.04
C ALA A 163 -20.34 6.37 4.88
N ALA A 164 -19.04 6.54 5.11
CA ALA A 164 -18.08 6.93 4.06
C ALA A 164 -17.95 5.83 2.99
N ALA A 165 -17.86 4.56 3.37
CA ALA A 165 -17.79 3.47 2.40
C ALA A 165 -19.05 3.39 1.52
N LEU A 166 -20.24 3.55 2.11
CA LEU A 166 -21.50 3.60 1.37
C LEU A 166 -21.58 4.84 0.47
N CYS A 167 -21.17 6.00 0.97
CA CYS A 167 -21.10 7.24 0.21
C CYS A 167 -20.14 7.12 -0.98
N GLY A 168 -18.93 6.60 -0.77
CA GLY A 168 -17.95 6.36 -1.84
C GLY A 168 -18.49 5.43 -2.92
N ARG A 169 -19.21 4.36 -2.53
CA ARG A 169 -19.87 3.45 -3.47
C ARG A 169 -21.04 4.11 -4.21
N GLY A 170 -21.85 4.92 -3.53
CA GLY A 170 -22.94 5.66 -4.16
C GLY A 170 -22.44 6.69 -5.18
N LEU A 171 -21.38 7.43 -4.83
CA LEU A 171 -20.78 8.45 -5.68
C LEU A 171 -20.19 7.89 -6.98
N GLN A 172 -19.81 6.60 -7.03
CA GLN A 172 -19.31 5.96 -8.25
C GLN A 172 -20.32 5.94 -9.40
N TYR A 173 -21.62 6.05 -9.11
CA TYR A 173 -22.67 6.08 -10.14
C TYR A 173 -22.90 7.47 -10.74
N PHE A 174 -22.24 8.50 -10.21
CA PHE A 174 -22.42 9.89 -10.65
C PHE A 174 -21.17 10.39 -11.40
N PRO A 175 -21.25 10.62 -12.72
CA PRO A 175 -20.08 11.03 -13.52
C PRO A 175 -19.42 12.35 -13.09
N TRP A 176 -20.18 13.23 -12.44
CA TRP A 176 -19.69 14.52 -11.93
C TRP A 176 -18.95 14.40 -10.60
N ALA A 177 -19.05 13.25 -9.91
CA ALA A 177 -18.45 13.08 -8.59
C ALA A 177 -16.91 13.08 -8.70
N PRO A 178 -16.19 13.91 -7.91
CA PRO A 178 -14.75 13.94 -7.96
C PRO A 178 -14.15 12.58 -7.60
N GLN A 179 -13.33 12.02 -8.50
CA GLN A 179 -12.66 10.73 -8.29
C GLN A 179 -11.89 10.66 -6.96
N MET A 180 -11.28 11.78 -6.56
CA MET A 180 -10.59 11.91 -5.26
C MET A 180 -11.53 11.67 -4.07
N LEU A 181 -12.76 12.19 -4.13
CA LEU A 181 -13.73 12.03 -3.05
C LEU A 181 -14.22 10.58 -2.97
N ILE A 182 -14.49 9.96 -4.13
CA ILE A 182 -14.85 8.54 -4.23
C ILE A 182 -13.76 7.68 -3.59
N GLU A 183 -12.50 7.88 -3.99
CA GLU A 183 -11.34 7.16 -3.45
C GLU A 183 -11.21 7.38 -1.94
N TYR A 184 -11.22 8.63 -1.49
CA TYR A 184 -11.09 8.97 -0.08
C TYR A 184 -12.15 8.26 0.77
N CYS A 185 -13.42 8.35 0.37
CA CYS A 185 -14.55 7.74 1.07
C CYS A 185 -14.48 6.20 1.06
N THR A 186 -14.16 5.60 -0.09
CA THR A 186 -14.08 4.14 -0.27
C THR A 186 -12.98 3.54 0.60
N TRP A 187 -11.79 4.14 0.59
CA TRP A 187 -10.60 3.61 1.26
C TRP A 187 -10.49 4.03 2.73
N LEU A 188 -11.38 4.89 3.23
CA LEU A 188 -11.35 5.32 4.63
C LEU A 188 -11.63 4.15 5.58
N LEU A 189 -12.45 3.18 5.14
CA LEU A 189 -12.84 2.01 5.92
C LEU A 189 -11.63 1.19 6.41
N PRO A 190 -10.73 0.66 5.55
CA PRO A 190 -9.56 -0.09 6.02
C PRO A 190 -8.60 0.75 6.86
N PHE A 191 -8.41 2.02 6.53
CA PHE A 191 -7.61 2.94 7.36
C PHE A 191 -8.18 3.08 8.77
N GLY A 192 -9.48 3.33 8.86
CA GLY A 192 -10.20 3.48 10.11
C GLY A 192 -10.28 2.18 10.91
N PHE A 193 -10.43 1.02 10.27
CA PHE A 193 -10.30 -0.27 10.95
C PHE A 193 -8.94 -0.41 11.63
N GLY A 194 -7.87 0.02 10.97
CA GLY A 194 -6.56 0.14 11.59
C GLY A 194 -6.61 0.96 12.88
N MET A 195 -7.18 2.16 12.83
CA MET A 195 -7.30 3.04 13.99
C MET A 195 -8.13 2.42 15.13
N VAL A 196 -9.26 1.79 14.80
CA VAL A 196 -10.15 1.11 15.73
C VAL A 196 -9.41 -0.04 16.43
N PHE A 197 -8.68 -0.86 15.68
CA PHE A 197 -7.86 -1.95 16.21
C PHE A 197 -6.75 -1.43 17.12
N GLY A 198 -6.04 -0.36 16.74
CA GLY A 198 -4.97 0.17 17.59
C GLY A 198 -5.48 0.82 18.87
N ARG A 199 -6.69 1.40 18.87
CA ARG A 199 -7.35 1.89 20.10
C ARG A 199 -7.69 0.79 21.10
N THR A 200 -7.92 -0.45 20.64
CA THR A 200 -8.23 -1.56 21.55
C THR A 200 -7.10 -1.92 22.50
N GLN A 201 -5.87 -1.51 22.19
CA GLN A 201 -4.73 -1.65 23.10
C GLN A 201 -4.90 -0.88 24.42
N ARG A 202 -5.75 0.15 24.44
CA ARG A 202 -6.04 0.98 25.61
C ARG A 202 -7.49 0.82 26.10
N ALA A 203 -8.28 0.01 25.40
CA ALA A 203 -9.67 -0.20 25.75
C ALA A 203 -9.79 -1.19 26.91
N PRO A 204 -10.84 -1.07 27.74
CA PRO A 204 -11.17 -2.10 28.73
C PRO A 204 -11.33 -3.48 28.06
N ALA A 205 -10.78 -4.52 28.71
CA ALA A 205 -10.76 -5.88 28.18
C ALA A 205 -12.17 -6.48 27.99
N ASP A 206 -13.15 -5.97 28.74
CA ASP A 206 -14.55 -6.37 28.71
C ASP A 206 -15.36 -5.72 27.58
N SER A 207 -14.80 -4.72 26.89
CA SER A 207 -15.45 -4.07 25.75
C SER A 207 -15.73 -5.08 24.61
N TRP A 208 -16.86 -4.91 23.94
CA TRP A 208 -17.30 -5.82 22.86
C TRP A 208 -16.24 -5.98 21.77
N LEU A 209 -15.53 -4.90 21.44
CA LEU A 209 -14.51 -4.89 20.40
C LEU A 209 -13.24 -5.64 20.85
N ALA A 210 -12.83 -5.50 22.11
CA ALA A 210 -11.71 -6.27 22.65
C ALA A 210 -12.03 -7.77 22.65
N LYS A 211 -13.24 -8.16 23.08
CA LYS A 211 -13.74 -9.54 23.02
C LYS A 211 -13.79 -10.09 21.59
N LEU A 212 -14.26 -9.29 20.63
CA LEU A 212 -14.28 -9.68 19.22
C LEU A 212 -12.87 -9.94 18.68
N ILE A 213 -11.93 -9.01 18.92
CA ILE A 213 -10.54 -9.16 18.46
C ILE A 213 -9.87 -10.36 19.11
N ASP A 214 -10.11 -10.60 20.39
CA ASP A 214 -9.60 -11.78 21.11
C ASP A 214 -10.17 -13.09 20.52
N THR A 215 -11.48 -13.13 20.27
CA THR A 215 -12.14 -14.28 19.61
C THR A 215 -11.51 -14.55 18.25
N LEU A 216 -11.37 -13.53 17.40
CA LEU A 216 -10.72 -13.65 16.08
C LEU A 216 -9.25 -14.08 16.21
N GLY A 217 -8.55 -13.61 17.25
CA GLY A 217 -7.17 -14.02 17.54
C GLY A 217 -7.03 -15.51 17.87
N ARG A 218 -8.05 -16.10 18.52
CA ARG A 218 -8.10 -17.53 18.84
C ARG A 218 -8.50 -18.39 17.64
N THR A 219 -9.33 -17.86 16.73
CA THR A 219 -9.76 -18.57 15.50
C THR A 219 -8.59 -19.04 14.64
N HIS A 220 -8.64 -20.27 14.14
CA HIS A 220 -7.58 -20.84 13.30
C HIS A 220 -7.34 -19.99 12.04
N PRO A 221 -6.09 -19.69 11.64
CA PRO A 221 -5.80 -18.78 10.53
C PRO A 221 -6.37 -19.27 9.19
N LEU A 222 -6.48 -20.58 8.97
CA LEU A 222 -7.11 -21.12 7.76
C LEU A 222 -8.60 -20.78 7.67
N ILE A 223 -9.34 -20.76 8.79
CA ILE A 223 -10.75 -20.38 8.79
C ILE A 223 -10.89 -18.90 8.40
N LEU A 224 -10.07 -18.03 8.99
CA LEU A 224 -10.03 -16.60 8.65
C LEU A 224 -9.69 -16.37 7.18
N LEU A 225 -8.75 -17.16 6.63
CA LEU A 225 -8.38 -17.11 5.22
C LEU A 225 -9.52 -17.58 4.32
N VAL A 226 -10.15 -18.72 4.62
CA VAL A 226 -11.30 -19.24 3.87
C VAL A 226 -12.45 -18.23 3.85
N VAL A 227 -12.77 -17.61 4.98
CA VAL A 227 -13.79 -16.55 5.05
C VAL A 227 -13.39 -15.34 4.20
N THR A 228 -12.13 -14.92 4.25
CA THR A 228 -11.62 -13.82 3.42
C THR A 228 -11.78 -14.12 1.93
N VAL A 229 -11.40 -15.33 1.51
CA VAL A 229 -11.50 -15.76 0.11
C VAL A 229 -12.97 -15.92 -0.32
N ALA A 230 -13.83 -16.51 0.52
CA ALA A 230 -15.25 -16.66 0.23
C ALA A 230 -15.93 -15.30 0.03
N VAL A 231 -15.66 -14.31 0.90
CA VAL A 231 -16.20 -12.96 0.75
C VAL A 231 -15.63 -12.27 -0.49
N PHE A 232 -14.36 -12.48 -0.83
CA PHE A 232 -13.81 -11.98 -2.09
C PHE A 232 -14.53 -12.59 -3.31
N ILE A 233 -14.80 -13.90 -3.31
CA ILE A 233 -15.53 -14.56 -4.42
C ILE A 233 -16.94 -13.97 -4.56
N VAL A 234 -17.65 -13.79 -3.44
CA VAL A 234 -19.05 -13.30 -3.47
C VAL A 234 -19.15 -11.79 -3.73
N ALA A 235 -18.32 -10.98 -3.07
CA ALA A 235 -18.44 -9.53 -3.04
C ALA A 235 -17.31 -8.78 -3.77
N HIS A 236 -16.37 -9.51 -4.37
CA HIS A 236 -15.26 -8.99 -5.18
C HIS A 236 -14.45 -7.91 -4.42
N ASN A 237 -14.02 -6.86 -5.12
CA ASN A 237 -13.21 -5.77 -4.56
C ASN A 237 -13.83 -5.08 -3.34
N PRO A 238 -15.15 -4.76 -3.31
CA PRO A 238 -15.79 -4.25 -2.10
C PRO A 238 -15.67 -5.18 -0.88
N GLY A 239 -15.73 -6.50 -1.11
CA GLY A 239 -15.53 -7.51 -0.06
C GLY A 239 -14.18 -7.35 0.63
N LEU A 240 -13.10 -7.14 -0.14
CA LEU A 240 -11.74 -7.00 0.37
C LEU A 240 -11.58 -5.84 1.38
N LEU A 241 -12.33 -4.74 1.22
CA LEU A 241 -12.31 -3.62 2.16
C LEU A 241 -12.79 -4.04 3.55
N VAL A 242 -13.83 -4.89 3.61
CA VAL A 242 -14.45 -5.35 4.84
C VAL A 242 -13.64 -6.46 5.50
N VAL A 243 -13.12 -7.41 4.72
CA VAL A 243 -12.42 -8.60 5.27
C VAL A 243 -10.93 -8.39 5.55
N THR A 244 -10.38 -7.20 5.26
CA THR A 244 -8.98 -6.87 5.54
C THR A 244 -8.53 -7.20 6.97
N PRO A 245 -9.30 -6.89 8.04
CA PRO A 245 -8.90 -7.25 9.39
C PRO A 245 -8.75 -8.76 9.60
N LEU A 246 -9.64 -9.58 9.01
CA LEU A 246 -9.55 -11.04 9.08
C LEU A 246 -8.29 -11.56 8.41
N PHE A 247 -7.99 -11.05 7.21
CA PHE A 247 -6.77 -11.41 6.49
C PHE A 247 -5.50 -11.01 7.25
N ILE A 248 -5.47 -9.81 7.85
CA ILE A 248 -4.34 -9.36 8.66
C ILE A 248 -4.12 -10.27 9.87
N ILE A 249 -5.19 -10.61 10.62
CA ILE A 249 -5.09 -11.52 11.77
C ILE A 249 -4.57 -12.89 11.32
N ALA A 250 -5.10 -13.43 10.22
CA ALA A 250 -4.66 -14.70 9.65
C ALA A 250 -3.15 -14.66 9.33
N MET A 251 -2.70 -13.63 8.60
CA MET A 251 -1.30 -13.46 8.21
C MET A 251 -0.39 -13.24 9.42
N MET A 252 -0.82 -12.48 10.43
CA MET A 252 -0.03 -12.31 11.66
C MET A 252 0.27 -13.64 12.35
N LYS A 253 -0.67 -14.59 12.34
CA LYS A 253 -0.48 -15.91 12.94
C LYS A 253 0.48 -16.79 12.13
N THR A 254 0.60 -16.55 10.81
CA THR A 254 1.61 -17.23 9.98
C THR A 254 3.02 -16.74 10.26
N ALA A 255 3.19 -15.50 10.74
CA ALA A 255 4.51 -14.93 11.01
C ALA A 255 5.32 -15.79 11.99
N ASP A 256 4.65 -16.32 13.01
CA ASP A 256 5.28 -17.12 14.07
C ASP A 256 5.46 -18.60 13.66
N GLY A 257 4.73 -19.07 12.63
CA GLY A 257 4.77 -20.47 12.16
C GLY A 257 5.60 -20.71 10.89
N LEU A 258 5.94 -19.67 10.14
CA LEU A 258 6.81 -19.77 8.96
C LEU A 258 8.27 -19.96 9.38
N GLY A 259 9.01 -20.77 8.61
CA GLY A 259 10.43 -20.98 8.83
C GLY A 259 11.19 -19.66 8.95
N SER A 260 12.12 -19.58 9.91
CA SER A 260 12.79 -18.33 10.30
C SER A 260 13.46 -17.58 9.14
N ARG A 261 13.92 -18.31 8.12
CA ARG A 261 14.48 -17.73 6.89
C ARG A 261 13.43 -17.00 6.05
N VAL A 262 12.28 -17.63 5.78
CA VAL A 262 11.21 -17.04 4.99
C VAL A 262 10.65 -15.81 5.69
N ASN A 263 10.41 -15.90 7.01
CA ASN A 263 9.96 -14.76 7.81
C ASN A 263 10.92 -13.57 7.66
N LYS A 264 12.24 -13.78 7.81
CA LYS A 264 13.25 -12.73 7.64
C LYS A 264 13.19 -12.07 6.27
N VAL A 265 13.06 -12.85 5.20
CA VAL A 265 12.94 -12.32 3.83
C VAL A 265 11.68 -11.46 3.69
N VAL A 266 10.53 -11.95 4.13
CA VAL A 266 9.26 -11.21 4.05
C VAL A 266 9.33 -9.91 4.87
N VAL A 267 9.88 -9.95 6.08
CA VAL A 267 10.11 -8.77 6.92
C VAL A 267 11.02 -7.77 6.21
N GLU A 268 12.07 -8.24 5.54
CA GLU A 268 13.01 -7.39 4.82
C GLU A 268 12.35 -6.69 3.63
N LEU A 269 11.57 -7.42 2.81
CA LEU A 269 10.76 -6.82 1.75
C LEU A 269 9.81 -5.74 2.31
N GLY A 270 9.23 -5.99 3.48
CA GLY A 270 8.35 -5.03 4.14
C GLY A 270 9.02 -3.74 4.62
N LYS A 271 10.32 -3.77 4.98
CA LYS A 271 11.08 -2.55 5.29
C LYS A 271 11.29 -1.69 4.04
N HIS A 272 11.39 -2.33 2.88
CA HIS A 272 11.69 -1.74 1.59
C HIS A 272 10.46 -1.44 0.73
N SER A 273 9.26 -1.73 1.25
CA SER A 273 8.00 -1.68 0.49
C SER A 273 7.70 -0.32 -0.15
N MET A 274 8.12 0.79 0.47
CA MET A 274 7.84 2.14 -0.04
C MET A 274 8.47 2.36 -1.42
N TYR A 275 9.77 2.10 -1.57
CA TYR A 275 10.46 2.30 -2.85
C TYR A 275 10.13 1.21 -3.86
N MET A 276 9.90 -0.03 -3.41
CA MET A 276 9.37 -1.08 -4.29
C MET A 276 8.04 -0.64 -4.91
N TRP A 277 7.11 -0.12 -4.10
CA TRP A 277 5.84 0.42 -4.59
C TRP A 277 6.02 1.64 -5.49
N LEU A 278 6.87 2.60 -5.14
CA LEU A 278 7.06 3.79 -6.00
C LEU A 278 7.63 3.45 -7.39
N THR A 279 8.34 2.32 -7.55
CA THR A 279 9.12 2.03 -8.75
C THR A 279 8.62 0.86 -9.60
N HIS A 280 7.85 -0.08 -9.05
CA HIS A 280 7.50 -1.34 -9.73
C HIS A 280 6.89 -1.17 -11.13
N SER A 281 6.01 -0.19 -11.33
CA SER A 281 5.30 0.05 -12.60
C SER A 281 6.21 0.57 -13.71
N PHE A 282 7.32 1.23 -13.38
CA PHE A 282 8.36 1.54 -14.38
C PHE A 282 8.96 0.25 -14.95
N TYR A 283 9.06 -0.80 -14.14
CA TYR A 283 9.60 -2.08 -14.58
C TYR A 283 8.56 -2.93 -15.30
N CYS A 284 7.41 -3.17 -14.70
CA CYS A 284 6.43 -4.11 -15.26
C CYS A 284 5.56 -3.55 -16.39
N TYR A 285 5.51 -2.22 -16.58
CA TYR A 285 4.70 -1.60 -17.64
C TYR A 285 5.44 -0.58 -18.49
N TYR A 286 6.11 0.40 -17.89
CA TYR A 286 6.47 1.61 -18.64
C TYR A 286 7.80 1.53 -19.39
N PHE A 287 8.87 1.01 -18.78
CA PHE A 287 10.22 1.10 -19.34
C PHE A 287 10.78 -0.25 -19.79
N THR A 288 10.57 -1.30 -18.99
CA THR A 288 11.31 -2.56 -19.16
C THR A 288 10.42 -3.81 -19.07
N GLN A 289 9.17 -3.70 -19.52
CA GLN A 289 8.22 -4.83 -19.48
C GLN A 289 8.79 -6.09 -20.15
N LYS A 290 9.43 -5.95 -21.31
CA LYS A 290 10.08 -7.07 -22.02
C LYS A 290 11.16 -7.77 -21.18
N LEU A 291 11.91 -7.03 -20.36
CA LEU A 291 12.91 -7.60 -19.45
C LEU A 291 12.24 -8.37 -18.31
N ILE A 292 11.24 -7.78 -17.66
CA ILE A 292 10.54 -8.41 -16.52
C ILE A 292 9.84 -9.70 -16.96
N PHE A 293 9.30 -9.74 -18.17
CA PHE A 293 8.64 -10.92 -18.71
C PHE A 293 9.57 -11.86 -19.52
N ALA A 294 10.87 -11.56 -19.62
CA ALA A 294 11.83 -12.41 -20.33
C ALA A 294 11.85 -13.88 -19.85
N PRO A 295 11.65 -14.20 -18.55
CA PRO A 295 11.56 -15.59 -18.09
C PRO A 295 10.34 -16.35 -18.62
N ARG A 296 9.31 -15.66 -19.11
CA ARG A 296 8.02 -16.17 -19.61
C ARG A 296 7.17 -16.95 -18.61
N TYR A 297 7.74 -17.62 -17.62
CA TYR A 297 7.02 -18.39 -16.60
C TYR A 297 6.60 -17.49 -15.42
N THR A 298 5.30 -17.46 -15.09
CA THR A 298 4.71 -16.46 -14.17
C THR A 298 5.39 -16.37 -12.79
N PRO A 299 5.80 -17.46 -12.10
CA PRO A 299 6.52 -17.33 -10.84
C PRO A 299 7.90 -16.69 -11.01
N LEU A 300 8.61 -16.97 -12.11
CA LEU A 300 9.92 -16.37 -12.39
C LEU A 300 9.79 -14.89 -12.75
N VAL A 301 8.74 -14.50 -13.46
CA VAL A 301 8.40 -13.09 -13.74
C VAL A 301 8.19 -12.33 -12.43
N LEU A 302 7.44 -12.90 -11.48
CA LEU A 302 7.23 -12.30 -10.16
C LEU A 302 8.54 -12.17 -9.38
N LEU A 303 9.36 -13.23 -9.35
CA LEU A 303 10.65 -13.22 -8.65
C LEU A 303 11.60 -12.16 -9.24
N LEU A 304 11.63 -12.01 -10.57
CA LEU A 304 12.44 -11.00 -11.23
C LEU A 304 11.96 -9.58 -10.88
N LEU A 305 10.65 -9.34 -10.87
CA LEU A 305 10.11 -8.03 -10.46
C LEU A 305 10.41 -7.72 -8.99
N ILE A 306 10.26 -8.70 -8.10
CA ILE A 306 10.65 -8.57 -6.68
C ILE A 306 12.13 -8.20 -6.58
N LEU A 307 13.00 -8.93 -7.28
CA LEU A 307 14.44 -8.69 -7.25
C LEU A 307 14.81 -7.28 -7.73
N VAL A 308 14.35 -6.88 -8.91
CA VAL A 308 14.70 -5.57 -9.50
C VAL A 308 14.16 -4.42 -8.66
N SER A 309 12.89 -4.50 -8.22
CA SER A 309 12.29 -3.45 -7.37
C SER A 309 12.94 -3.40 -5.97
N TYR A 310 13.32 -4.54 -5.41
CA TYR A 310 14.05 -4.60 -4.13
C TYR A 310 15.47 -4.01 -4.26
N LEU A 311 16.25 -4.40 -5.27
CA LEU A 311 17.58 -3.81 -5.50
C LEU A 311 17.51 -2.29 -5.71
N THR A 312 16.52 -1.83 -6.47
CA THR A 312 16.23 -0.40 -6.63
C THR A 312 15.95 0.25 -5.27
N SER A 313 15.12 -0.39 -4.44
CA SER A 313 14.79 0.14 -3.10
C SER A 313 16.02 0.29 -2.20
N LEU A 314 17.00 -0.63 -2.29
CA LEU A 314 18.25 -0.54 -1.51
C LEU A 314 19.04 0.71 -1.89
N VAL A 315 19.17 0.98 -3.20
CA VAL A 315 19.88 2.15 -3.72
C VAL A 315 19.16 3.43 -3.28
N LEU A 316 17.85 3.52 -3.50
CA LEU A 316 17.07 4.71 -3.17
C LEU A 316 17.04 4.99 -1.66
N SER A 317 16.95 3.94 -0.82
CA SER A 317 17.06 4.09 0.63
C SER A 317 18.41 4.66 1.06
N ARG A 318 19.52 4.29 0.41
CA ARG A 318 20.84 4.88 0.69
C ARG A 318 20.90 6.36 0.30
N ILE A 319 20.34 6.73 -0.84
CA ILE A 319 20.23 8.14 -1.28
C ILE A 319 19.44 8.96 -0.26
N GLU A 320 18.29 8.45 0.19
CA GLU A 320 17.48 9.11 1.21
C GLU A 320 18.24 9.34 2.53
N LEU A 321 18.99 8.33 2.98
CA LEU A 321 19.81 8.43 4.18
C LEU A 321 20.92 9.50 4.04
N ALA A 322 21.55 9.60 2.86
CA ALA A 322 22.53 10.64 2.57
C ALA A 322 21.91 12.05 2.61
N ILE A 323 20.73 12.24 2.00
CA ILE A 323 20.00 13.52 2.03
C ILE A 323 19.63 13.92 3.47
N LYS A 324 19.12 12.97 4.26
CA LYS A 324 18.71 13.23 5.65
C LYS A 324 19.90 13.51 6.57
N SER A 325 21.02 12.83 6.40
CA SER A 325 22.23 13.04 7.20
C SER A 325 22.95 14.34 6.85
N GLY A 326 23.04 14.70 5.56
CA GLY A 326 23.57 15.99 5.11
C GLY A 326 22.78 17.18 5.68
N GLY A 327 21.45 17.07 5.73
CA GLY A 327 20.59 18.08 6.34
C GLY A 327 20.76 18.25 7.86
N MET A 328 21.25 17.23 8.58
CA MET A 328 21.57 17.35 10.02
C MET A 328 22.91 18.04 10.24
N ARG A 329 23.93 17.75 9.42
CA ARG A 329 25.25 18.38 9.51
C ARG A 329 25.21 19.88 9.20
N GLY A 330 24.36 20.30 8.25
CA GLY A 330 24.18 21.73 7.92
C GLY A 330 23.49 22.54 9.02
N LYS A 331 22.62 21.93 9.83
CA LYS A 331 21.97 22.62 10.97
C LYS A 331 22.91 22.90 12.13
N VAL A 332 23.89 22.02 12.37
CA VAL A 332 24.90 22.19 13.44
C VAL A 332 25.84 23.35 13.10
N ARG A 333 26.23 23.48 11.82
CA ARG A 333 27.12 24.56 11.35
C ARG A 333 26.47 25.93 11.19
N ALA A 334 25.14 26.00 11.18
CA ALA A 334 24.40 27.27 11.10
C ALA A 334 23.96 27.79 12.49
N SER A 335 24.23 27.02 13.54
CA SER A 335 24.04 27.38 14.95
C SER A 335 25.36 27.67 15.68
N GLU A 336 26.48 27.56 14.96
CA GLU A 336 27.80 28.10 15.30
C GLU A 336 27.94 29.43 14.56
#